data_AF-A7VGB0-F1
#
_entry.id   AF-A7VGB0-F1
#
_cell.length_a   1.000
_cell.length_b   1.000
_cell.length_c   1.000
_cell.angle_alpha   90.00
_cell.angle_beta   90.00
_cell.angle_gamma   90.00
#
_symmetry.space_group_name_H-M   'P 1'
#
loop_
_entity.id
_entity.type
_entity.pdbx_description
1 polymer ?
#
loop_
_entity_poly.entity_id
_entity_poly.type
_entity_poly.pdbx_seq_one_letter_code
_entity_poly.pdbx_strand_id
1 'polypeptide(L)'
;MGIFICLSISKSVTRDEWKAVYDEAAKLIQKLPFAERVKKKIHDVDTVCLERTVEHNENGNKYCVMSGDYTFMKIGEEFNLGRNFFKNDEPEKKMIDAICMVPTHSFDGVERYPCHLIWEYKTQGMPYHILLLAVAALIEARLKRKAFTYGDISRDEFRKAVLIANQYLDNPIDMPDSCYMERFFNRVMDLPTSVEEKLDIIERYYIGGRTKQFGKCMYQTFSDEIIDAYWKPQFSGIEIDSYKFEDIVEKYYRYGFRMDDLTRYVVFDSEEKEKQMISYIIKKCEETDRFIQKLDEDRITYGIGVMDVECVKNIIKRFGIMENAHFRFYQPGDKIHPILMQVLGSDRKTHDFILEYEVEREQIDRLMKKDAKSRCEWISENNRYILLRDIDWDHIYTDIENNQESFERYYPFFRVEVKSPGVADTCRGLMLNDDLYRYSKELIGYVAETRK
;
A
#
# COMPACT_ATOMS: atom_id res chain seq x y z
N MET A 1 -7.29 12.81 -0.52
CA MET A 1 -5.85 12.55 -0.70
C MET A 1 -5.64 11.05 -0.74
N GLY A 2 -4.77 10.54 -1.61
CA GLY A 2 -4.45 9.11 -1.72
C GLY A 2 -2.95 8.88 -1.55
N ILE A 3 -2.53 7.64 -1.34
CA ILE A 3 -1.13 7.23 -1.18
C ILE A 3 -0.54 6.90 -2.55
N PHE A 4 0.51 7.61 -2.96
CA PHE A 4 1.14 7.49 -4.29
C PHE A 4 2.46 6.74 -4.27
N ILE A 5 2.74 6.04 -5.38
CA ILE A 5 4.08 5.57 -5.74
C ILE A 5 4.43 6.15 -7.10
N CYS A 6 5.60 6.76 -7.18
CA CYS A 6 6.18 7.26 -8.41
C CYS A 6 7.50 6.56 -8.70
N LEU A 7 7.74 6.22 -9.97
CA LEU A 7 8.99 5.59 -10.43
C LEU A 7 9.52 6.35 -11.65
N SER A 8 10.68 6.99 -11.48
CA SER A 8 11.38 7.73 -12.53
C SER A 8 12.59 6.96 -13.05
N ILE A 9 12.76 6.89 -14.37
CA ILE A 9 13.86 6.19 -15.04
C ILE A 9 14.59 7.11 -16.02
N SER A 10 15.89 7.34 -15.79
CA SER A 10 16.76 8.21 -16.59
C SER A 10 16.70 7.86 -18.09
N LYS A 11 16.67 8.88 -18.95
CA LYS A 11 16.78 8.72 -20.41
C LYS A 11 18.11 8.14 -20.87
N SER A 12 19.10 8.05 -19.98
CA SER A 12 20.38 7.39 -20.23
C SER A 12 20.34 5.86 -20.07
N VAL A 13 19.21 5.28 -19.68
CA VAL A 13 19.02 3.82 -19.65
C VAL A 13 18.97 3.31 -21.08
N THR A 14 19.86 2.39 -21.40
CA THR A 14 19.88 1.71 -22.69
C THR A 14 18.78 0.66 -22.78
N ARG A 15 18.42 0.28 -24.01
CA ARG A 15 17.42 -0.79 -24.24
C ARG A 15 17.84 -2.12 -23.63
N ASP A 16 19.13 -2.44 -23.63
CA ASP A 16 19.63 -3.71 -23.10
C ASP A 16 19.67 -3.71 -21.57
N GLU A 17 20.06 -2.59 -20.94
CA GLU A 17 19.92 -2.41 -19.49
C GLU A 17 18.45 -2.58 -19.06
N TRP A 18 17.51 -1.91 -19.75
CA TRP A 18 16.09 -2.02 -19.41
C TRP A 18 15.55 -3.44 -19.60
N LYS A 19 15.86 -4.09 -20.73
CA LYS A 19 15.41 -5.47 -20.98
C LYS A 19 15.91 -6.42 -19.90
N ALA A 20 17.17 -6.30 -19.47
CA ALA A 20 17.72 -7.14 -18.42
C ALA A 20 16.99 -6.95 -17.09
N VAL A 21 16.74 -5.70 -16.69
CA VAL A 21 16.01 -5.37 -15.46
C VAL A 21 14.55 -5.80 -15.54
N TYR A 22 13.90 -5.58 -16.68
CA TYR A 22 12.54 -6.03 -16.92
C TYR A 22 12.44 -7.56 -16.83
N ASP A 23 13.34 -8.31 -17.47
CA ASP A 23 13.28 -9.78 -17.51
C ASP A 23 13.42 -10.38 -16.09
N GLU A 24 14.19 -9.73 -15.21
CA GLU A 24 14.28 -10.09 -13.79
C GLU A 24 13.02 -9.65 -13.00
N ALA A 25 12.55 -8.42 -13.20
CA ALA A 25 11.35 -7.90 -12.55
C ALA A 25 10.09 -8.70 -12.91
N ALA A 26 9.94 -9.12 -14.17
CA ALA A 26 8.85 -9.96 -14.62
C ALA A 26 8.85 -11.31 -13.87
N LYS A 27 10.01 -11.95 -13.68
CA LYS A 27 10.12 -13.18 -12.88
C LYS A 27 9.70 -12.96 -11.43
N LEU A 28 10.11 -11.84 -10.81
CA LEU A 28 9.69 -11.50 -9.46
C LEU A 28 8.16 -11.29 -9.39
N ILE A 29 7.59 -10.51 -10.32
CA ILE A 29 6.15 -10.27 -10.42
C ILE A 29 5.36 -11.59 -10.48
N GLN A 30 5.84 -12.58 -11.25
CA GLN A 30 5.21 -13.91 -11.33
C GLN A 30 5.22 -14.70 -10.01
N LYS A 31 6.14 -14.40 -9.09
CA LYS A 31 6.19 -15.04 -7.75
C LYS A 31 5.28 -14.33 -6.75
N LEU A 32 5.09 -13.03 -6.90
CA LEU A 32 4.31 -12.20 -5.98
C LEU A 32 2.79 -12.35 -6.23
N PRO A 33 1.95 -12.17 -5.19
CA PRO A 33 0.49 -12.27 -5.30
C PRO A 33 -0.15 -11.05 -5.96
N PHE A 34 0.47 -10.49 -7.00
CA PHE A 34 -0.20 -9.48 -7.82
C PHE A 34 -1.43 -10.07 -8.52
N ALA A 35 -2.43 -9.23 -8.68
CA ALA A 35 -3.66 -9.57 -9.38
C ALA A 35 -3.99 -8.59 -10.50
N GLU A 36 -4.74 -9.12 -11.46
CA GLU A 36 -5.39 -8.39 -12.54
C GLU A 36 -6.89 -8.66 -12.50
N ARG A 37 -7.69 -7.65 -12.85
CA ARG A 37 -9.13 -7.83 -13.05
C ARG A 37 -9.38 -8.21 -14.50
N VAL A 38 -9.95 -9.38 -14.72
CA VAL A 38 -10.20 -9.92 -16.05
C VAL A 38 -11.66 -10.32 -16.22
N LYS A 39 -12.09 -10.43 -17.49
CA LYS A 39 -13.33 -11.11 -17.86
C LYS A 39 -12.97 -12.36 -18.64
N LYS A 40 -13.39 -13.53 -18.15
CA LYS A 40 -13.13 -14.83 -18.81
C LYS A 40 -14.31 -15.77 -18.62
N LYS A 41 -14.29 -16.88 -19.36
CA LYS A 41 -15.23 -17.98 -19.14
C LYS A 41 -14.76 -18.90 -18.03
N ILE A 42 -15.62 -19.13 -17.05
CA ILE A 42 -15.48 -20.16 -16.01
C ILE A 42 -16.74 -21.01 -16.12
N HIS A 43 -16.61 -22.30 -16.40
CA HIS A 43 -17.75 -23.21 -16.63
C HIS A 43 -18.73 -22.68 -17.71
N ASP A 44 -18.19 -22.15 -18.81
CA ASP A 44 -18.93 -21.49 -19.90
C ASP A 44 -19.72 -20.22 -19.53
N VAL A 45 -19.66 -19.77 -18.28
CA VAL A 45 -20.24 -18.51 -17.79
C VAL A 45 -19.22 -17.38 -17.95
N ASP A 46 -19.64 -16.26 -18.54
CA ASP A 46 -18.80 -15.05 -18.59
C ASP A 46 -18.72 -14.43 -17.20
N THR A 47 -17.51 -14.39 -16.64
CA THR A 47 -17.29 -14.02 -15.24
C THR A 47 -16.20 -12.97 -15.14
N VAL A 48 -16.49 -11.91 -14.38
CA VAL A 48 -15.48 -10.91 -13.97
C VAL A 48 -14.83 -11.39 -12.68
N CYS A 49 -13.52 -11.56 -12.71
CA CYS A 49 -12.76 -12.15 -11.61
C CYS A 49 -11.37 -11.52 -11.48
N LEU A 50 -10.68 -11.88 -10.40
CA LEU A 50 -9.25 -11.66 -10.24
C LEU A 50 -8.48 -12.88 -10.70
N GLU A 51 -7.44 -12.65 -11.48
CA GLU A 51 -6.42 -13.65 -11.80
C GLU A 51 -5.06 -13.19 -11.27
N ARG A 52 -4.15 -14.14 -11.09
CA ARG A 52 -2.73 -13.82 -10.84
C ARG A 52 -2.18 -13.05 -12.04
N THR A 53 -1.42 -11.98 -11.77
CA THR A 53 -0.73 -11.24 -12.83
C THR A 53 0.21 -12.16 -13.62
N VAL A 54 0.10 -12.12 -14.95
CA VAL A 54 0.95 -12.86 -15.88
C VAL A 54 1.78 -11.91 -16.74
N GLU A 55 2.85 -12.40 -17.36
CA GLU A 55 3.51 -11.67 -18.44
C GLU A 55 2.68 -11.82 -19.71
N HIS A 56 2.10 -10.71 -20.17
CA HIS A 56 1.37 -10.63 -21.43
C HIS A 56 2.34 -10.51 -22.60
N ASN A 57 1.93 -10.98 -23.78
CA ASN A 57 2.71 -10.82 -25.01
C ASN A 57 1.78 -10.49 -26.19
N GLU A 58 1.71 -9.21 -26.53
CA GLU A 58 0.91 -8.72 -27.67
C GLU A 58 1.85 -8.26 -28.79
N ASN A 59 1.82 -8.95 -29.94
CA ASN A 59 2.64 -8.60 -31.11
C ASN A 59 4.15 -8.46 -30.80
N GLY A 60 4.67 -9.29 -29.88
CA GLY A 60 6.08 -9.24 -29.44
C GLY A 60 6.37 -8.18 -28.37
N ASN A 61 5.35 -7.47 -27.87
CA ASN A 61 5.46 -6.60 -26.71
C ASN A 61 5.12 -7.37 -25.44
N LYS A 62 6.13 -7.60 -24.63
CA LYS A 62 5.98 -8.16 -23.30
C LYS A 62 5.68 -7.08 -22.27
N TYR A 63 4.70 -7.31 -21.41
CA TYR A 63 4.35 -6.40 -20.32
C TYR A 63 3.63 -7.13 -19.17
N CYS A 64 3.64 -6.53 -17.99
CA CYS A 64 2.87 -6.97 -16.82
C CYS A 64 1.93 -5.85 -16.38
N VAL A 65 0.73 -6.22 -15.94
CA VAL A 65 -0.25 -5.29 -15.35
C VAL A 65 -0.45 -5.68 -13.89
N MET A 66 -0.32 -4.73 -12.97
CA MET A 66 -0.45 -4.95 -11.53
C MET A 66 -1.53 -4.01 -11.01
N SER A 67 -2.73 -4.52 -10.75
CA SER A 67 -3.87 -3.71 -10.30
C SER A 67 -4.38 -4.04 -8.91
N GLY A 68 -3.79 -5.05 -8.26
CA GLY A 68 -4.14 -5.41 -6.91
C GLY A 68 -3.35 -6.57 -6.34
N ASP A 69 -3.89 -7.10 -5.23
CA ASP A 69 -3.39 -8.27 -4.54
C ASP A 69 -4.42 -9.41 -4.63
N TYR A 70 -3.94 -10.57 -5.06
CA TYR A 70 -4.72 -11.77 -5.30
C TYR A 70 -5.13 -12.43 -3.97
N THR A 71 -4.29 -12.35 -2.94
CA THR A 71 -4.50 -13.01 -1.64
C THR A 71 -5.68 -12.40 -0.86
N PHE A 72 -5.74 -11.08 -0.80
CA PHE A 72 -6.72 -10.28 -0.07
C PHE A 72 -7.83 -9.74 -0.97
N MET A 73 -7.72 -9.93 -2.29
CA MET A 73 -8.70 -9.50 -3.30
C MET A 73 -9.00 -8.00 -3.17
N LYS A 74 -7.93 -7.22 -2.98
CA LYS A 74 -7.96 -5.75 -2.92
C LYS A 74 -7.31 -5.23 -4.20
N ILE A 75 -7.99 -4.30 -4.85
CA ILE A 75 -7.52 -3.66 -6.08
C ILE A 75 -7.43 -2.15 -5.89
N GLY A 76 -6.67 -1.50 -6.77
CA GLY A 76 -6.62 -0.06 -6.90
C GLY A 76 -6.32 0.35 -8.33
N GLU A 77 -5.51 1.39 -8.51
CA GLU A 77 -5.08 1.82 -9.83
C GLU A 77 -4.10 0.81 -10.46
N GLU A 78 -4.04 0.80 -11.79
CA GLU A 78 -3.24 -0.13 -12.58
C GLU A 78 -1.80 0.38 -12.77
N PHE A 79 -0.82 -0.45 -12.41
CA PHE A 79 0.59 -0.19 -12.63
C PHE A 79 1.09 -1.08 -13.76
N ASN A 80 1.65 -0.46 -14.80
CA ASN A 80 2.11 -1.16 -15.99
C ASN A 80 3.64 -1.20 -16.02
N LEU A 81 4.20 -2.33 -16.44
CA LEU A 81 5.62 -2.47 -16.71
C LEU A 81 5.81 -3.14 -18.06
N GLY A 82 6.41 -2.44 -19.03
CA GLY A 82 6.61 -2.93 -20.39
C GLY A 82 8.07 -3.18 -20.73
N ARG A 83 8.39 -4.33 -21.31
CA ARG A 83 9.75 -4.70 -21.73
C ARG A 83 10.34 -3.76 -22.77
N ASN A 84 9.48 -3.22 -23.63
CA ASN A 84 9.84 -2.46 -24.81
C ASN A 84 9.56 -0.96 -24.64
N PHE A 85 9.60 -0.46 -23.40
CA PHE A 85 9.27 0.93 -23.06
C PHE A 85 10.05 1.97 -23.90
N PHE A 86 11.35 1.75 -24.12
CA PHE A 86 12.25 2.66 -24.87
C PHE A 86 12.30 2.42 -26.39
N LYS A 87 11.23 1.91 -27.00
CA LYS A 87 11.26 1.35 -28.37
C LYS A 87 11.79 2.31 -29.44
N ASN A 88 11.52 3.60 -29.31
CA ASN A 88 11.88 4.62 -30.31
C ASN A 88 12.91 5.63 -29.81
N ASP A 89 13.31 5.56 -28.54
CA ASP A 89 14.21 6.54 -27.95
C ASP A 89 15.66 6.07 -28.12
N GLU A 90 16.53 6.99 -28.55
CA GLU A 90 17.97 6.82 -28.42
C GLU A 90 18.36 7.25 -26.99
N PRO A 91 19.14 6.43 -26.26
CA PRO A 91 19.51 6.77 -24.90
C PRO A 91 20.36 8.03 -24.88
N GLU A 92 20.05 8.95 -23.96
CA GLU A 92 20.84 10.15 -23.79
C GLU A 92 22.27 9.78 -23.36
N LYS A 93 23.27 10.32 -24.08
CA LYS A 93 24.69 10.03 -23.83
C LYS A 93 25.17 10.50 -22.46
N LYS A 94 24.61 11.61 -21.98
CA LYS A 94 24.92 12.16 -20.67
C LYS A 94 24.03 11.47 -19.65
N MET A 95 24.63 10.79 -18.68
CA MET A 95 23.89 10.24 -17.56
C MET A 95 23.42 11.39 -16.66
N ILE A 96 22.11 11.46 -16.47
CA ILE A 96 21.45 12.34 -15.49
C ILE A 96 20.78 11.43 -14.47
N ASP A 97 21.02 11.71 -13.18
CA ASP A 97 20.44 10.95 -12.08
C ASP A 97 18.91 11.10 -12.10
N ALA A 98 18.19 10.00 -11.85
CA ALA A 98 16.73 9.98 -11.86
C ALA A 98 16.09 10.88 -10.78
N ILE A 99 16.83 11.28 -9.74
CA ILE A 99 16.39 12.29 -8.76
C ILE A 99 16.11 13.64 -9.43
N CYS A 100 16.75 13.96 -10.57
CA CYS A 100 16.54 15.22 -11.27
C CYS A 100 15.14 15.36 -11.93
N MET A 101 14.28 14.34 -11.85
CA MET A 101 12.89 14.45 -12.28
C MET A 101 11.97 15.11 -11.30
N VAL A 102 12.32 15.05 -10.02
CA VAL A 102 11.28 15.26 -9.03
C VAL A 102 11.01 16.76 -8.96
N PRO A 103 9.76 17.22 -9.16
CA PRO A 103 9.46 18.64 -9.29
C PRO A 103 9.82 19.35 -7.98
N THR A 104 11.02 19.93 -7.94
CA THR A 104 11.29 21.11 -7.15
C THR A 104 10.41 22.19 -7.78
N HIS A 105 9.73 22.99 -6.96
CA HIS A 105 8.86 24.02 -7.51
C HIS A 105 9.66 24.86 -8.53
N SER A 106 9.04 25.17 -9.66
CA SER A 106 9.59 26.03 -10.73
C SER A 106 10.84 25.52 -11.47
N PHE A 107 10.67 24.52 -12.35
CA PHE A 107 11.39 24.52 -13.64
C PHE A 107 10.46 25.05 -14.73
N ASP A 108 10.04 26.31 -14.60
CA ASP A 108 9.42 27.02 -15.71
C ASP A 108 10.47 27.16 -16.82
N GLY A 109 10.32 26.39 -17.90
CA GLY A 109 11.07 26.59 -19.14
C GLY A 109 12.00 25.47 -19.61
N VAL A 110 12.08 24.31 -18.95
CA VAL A 110 12.83 23.16 -19.49
C VAL A 110 11.88 22.15 -20.13
N GLU A 111 11.75 22.24 -21.46
CA GLU A 111 10.84 21.48 -22.31
C GLU A 111 11.11 19.96 -22.36
N ARG A 112 12.11 19.43 -21.64
CA ARG A 112 12.40 17.99 -21.57
C ARG A 112 12.92 17.59 -20.20
N TYR A 113 12.06 16.97 -19.42
CA TYR A 113 12.46 16.16 -18.28
C TYR A 113 13.51 15.11 -18.71
N PRO A 114 14.66 14.97 -18.01
CA PRO A 114 15.75 14.07 -18.39
C PRO A 114 15.47 12.58 -18.13
N CYS A 115 14.27 12.25 -17.66
CA CYS A 115 13.87 10.88 -17.37
C CYS A 115 12.42 10.64 -17.82
N HIS A 116 12.02 9.37 -17.77
CA HIS A 116 10.67 8.92 -18.00
C HIS A 116 9.98 8.63 -16.68
N LEU A 117 8.75 9.11 -16.53
CA LEU A 117 7.89 8.75 -15.43
C LEU A 117 7.12 7.48 -15.81
N ILE A 118 7.45 6.36 -15.18
CA ILE A 118 6.82 5.06 -15.46
C ILE A 118 5.56 4.89 -14.63
N TRP A 119 5.60 5.30 -13.35
CA TRP A 119 4.46 5.25 -12.45
C TRP A 119 4.21 6.62 -11.82
N GLU A 120 2.94 6.99 -11.71
CA GLU A 120 2.44 8.16 -10.96
C GLU A 120 0.99 7.90 -10.53
N TYR A 121 0.78 6.81 -9.79
CA TYR A 121 -0.55 6.29 -9.50
C TYR A 121 -0.76 6.06 -8.01
N LYS A 122 -2.03 6.06 -7.61
CA LYS A 122 -2.45 5.83 -6.22
C LYS A 122 -2.63 4.35 -5.97
N THR A 123 -1.96 3.91 -4.92
CA THR A 123 -2.17 2.58 -4.34
C THR A 123 -3.27 2.56 -3.27
N GLN A 124 -3.62 3.74 -2.74
CA GLN A 124 -4.52 3.90 -1.58
C GLN A 124 -4.03 3.14 -0.32
N GLY A 125 -2.75 2.76 -0.25
CA GLY A 125 -2.20 1.95 0.85
C GLY A 125 -2.71 0.50 0.88
N MET A 126 -3.31 0.02 -0.22
CA MET A 126 -3.78 -1.37 -0.33
C MET A 126 -2.59 -2.35 -0.28
N PRO A 127 -2.81 -3.64 0.05
CA PRO A 127 -1.74 -4.62 0.25
C PRO A 127 -0.71 -4.72 -0.90
N TYR A 128 -1.13 -4.49 -2.15
CA TYR A 128 -0.24 -4.53 -3.31
C TYR A 128 0.77 -3.36 -3.36
N HIS A 129 0.61 -2.31 -2.53
CA HIS A 129 1.56 -1.21 -2.39
C HIS A 129 2.98 -1.73 -2.08
N ILE A 130 3.12 -2.62 -1.10
CA ILE A 130 4.44 -3.15 -0.72
C ILE A 130 5.00 -4.07 -1.82
N LEU A 131 4.13 -4.79 -2.52
CA LEU A 131 4.55 -5.62 -3.66
C LEU A 131 5.11 -4.75 -4.79
N LEU A 132 4.47 -3.61 -5.07
CA LEU A 132 4.98 -2.62 -6.05
C LEU A 132 6.32 -2.05 -5.60
N LEU A 133 6.49 -1.73 -4.32
CA LEU A 133 7.78 -1.30 -3.78
C LEU A 133 8.86 -2.38 -3.90
N ALA A 134 8.50 -3.67 -3.85
CA ALA A 134 9.46 -4.76 -4.01
C ALA A 134 10.01 -4.78 -5.45
N VAL A 135 9.14 -4.55 -6.44
CA VAL A 135 9.52 -4.38 -7.84
C VAL A 135 10.32 -3.09 -8.03
N ALA A 136 9.90 -1.97 -7.43
CA ALA A 136 10.58 -0.69 -7.52
C ALA A 136 12.01 -0.74 -6.94
N ALA A 137 12.17 -1.36 -5.76
CA ALA A 137 13.46 -1.55 -5.12
C ALA A 137 14.40 -2.42 -5.95
N LEU A 138 13.89 -3.46 -6.62
CA LEU A 138 14.66 -4.25 -7.57
C LEU A 138 15.15 -3.38 -8.73
N ILE A 139 14.25 -2.60 -9.34
CA ILE A 139 14.59 -1.71 -10.47
C ILE A 139 15.67 -0.71 -10.04
N GLU A 140 15.52 -0.07 -8.88
CA GLU A 140 16.53 0.83 -8.33
C GLU A 140 17.86 0.16 -8.04
N ALA A 141 17.86 -1.05 -7.47
CA ALA A 141 19.10 -1.75 -7.16
C ALA A 141 19.90 -2.12 -8.44
N ARG A 142 19.20 -2.41 -9.54
CA ARG A 142 19.84 -2.77 -10.82
C ARG A 142 20.25 -1.55 -11.64
N LEU A 143 19.44 -0.50 -11.67
CA LEU A 143 19.70 0.73 -12.44
C LEU A 143 20.46 1.80 -11.65
N LYS A 144 20.56 1.66 -10.33
CA LYS A 144 21.25 2.57 -9.42
C LYS A 144 20.76 4.01 -9.61
N ARG A 145 21.68 4.96 -9.85
CA ARG A 145 21.40 6.38 -10.12
C ARG A 145 20.46 6.63 -11.29
N LYS A 146 20.25 5.65 -12.19
CA LYS A 146 19.34 5.79 -13.33
C LYS A 146 17.87 5.49 -12.99
N ALA A 147 17.56 5.12 -11.76
CA ALA A 147 16.19 4.95 -11.28
C ALA A 147 15.99 5.64 -9.93
N PHE A 148 14.76 6.07 -9.66
CA PHE A 148 14.39 6.67 -8.39
C PHE A 148 12.90 6.51 -8.11
N THR A 149 12.58 5.94 -6.96
CA THR A 149 11.20 5.76 -6.46
C THR A 149 10.93 6.78 -5.36
N TYR A 150 9.79 7.45 -5.43
CA TYR A 150 9.35 8.45 -4.46
C TYR A 150 7.82 8.46 -4.35
N GLY A 151 7.28 9.22 -3.40
CA GLY A 151 5.84 9.31 -3.13
C GLY A 151 5.55 9.21 -1.64
N ASP A 152 4.36 8.75 -1.29
CA ASP A 152 3.94 8.52 0.09
C ASP A 152 4.48 7.16 0.57
N ILE A 153 5.79 7.11 0.83
CA ILE A 153 6.52 5.88 1.15
C ILE A 153 7.35 6.07 2.41
N SER A 154 7.30 5.10 3.31
CA SER A 154 8.15 5.02 4.49
C SER A 154 9.31 4.05 4.32
N ARG A 155 10.39 4.26 5.08
CA ARG A 155 11.54 3.34 5.12
C ARG A 155 11.15 1.92 5.53
N ASP A 156 10.18 1.75 6.43
CA ASP A 156 9.74 0.42 6.85
C ASP A 156 9.01 -0.34 5.76
N GLU A 157 8.28 0.37 4.89
CA GLU A 157 7.63 -0.24 3.74
C GLU A 157 8.67 -0.75 2.74
N PHE A 158 9.74 0.01 2.47
CA PHE A 158 10.87 -0.49 1.69
C PHE A 158 11.59 -1.66 2.35
N ARG A 159 11.78 -1.61 3.67
CA ARG A 159 12.38 -2.73 4.42
C ARG A 159 11.59 -4.02 4.20
N LYS A 160 10.25 -3.96 4.31
CA LYS A 160 9.36 -5.10 4.05
C LYS A 160 9.44 -5.55 2.59
N ALA A 161 9.35 -4.60 1.66
CA ALA A 161 9.42 -4.85 0.22
C ALA A 161 10.70 -5.59 -0.19
N VAL A 162 11.86 -5.14 0.31
CA VAL A 162 13.17 -5.78 0.05
C VAL A 162 13.25 -7.17 0.66
N LEU A 163 12.76 -7.36 1.89
CA LEU A 163 12.70 -8.69 2.52
C LEU A 163 11.89 -9.67 1.65
N ILE A 164 10.77 -9.24 1.09
CA ILE A 164 9.92 -10.04 0.21
C ILE A 164 10.62 -10.33 -1.12
N ALA A 165 11.18 -9.31 -1.77
CA ALA A 165 11.90 -9.48 -3.04
C ALA A 165 13.02 -10.52 -2.90
N ASN A 166 13.81 -10.41 -1.83
CA ASN A 166 14.97 -11.28 -1.58
C ASN A 166 14.61 -12.74 -1.27
N GLN A 167 13.34 -13.08 -1.03
CA GLN A 167 12.92 -14.49 -0.96
C GLN A 167 12.97 -15.18 -2.33
N TYR A 168 12.87 -14.40 -3.41
CA TYR A 168 12.71 -14.92 -4.78
C TYR A 168 13.84 -14.50 -5.73
N LEU A 169 14.72 -13.58 -5.32
CA LEU A 169 15.85 -13.11 -6.13
C LEU A 169 17.09 -13.97 -5.91
N ASP A 170 17.69 -14.42 -7.00
CA ASP A 170 18.99 -15.11 -6.97
C ASP A 170 20.11 -14.18 -6.45
N ASN A 171 20.02 -12.90 -6.78
CA ASN A 171 20.94 -11.85 -6.32
C ASN A 171 20.18 -10.87 -5.41
N PRO A 172 20.37 -10.95 -4.08
CA PRO A 172 19.70 -10.07 -3.14
C PRO A 172 19.94 -8.59 -3.42
N ILE A 173 18.95 -7.77 -3.09
CA ILE A 173 18.99 -6.31 -3.14
C ILE A 173 19.05 -5.72 -1.73
N ASP A 174 19.64 -4.53 -1.63
CA ASP A 174 19.60 -3.70 -0.43
C ASP A 174 18.47 -2.67 -0.57
N MET A 175 18.12 -1.98 0.53
CA MET A 175 17.17 -0.86 0.48
C MET A 175 17.69 0.28 -0.41
N PRO A 176 16.80 1.06 -1.04
CA PRO A 176 17.16 2.25 -1.81
C PRO A 176 18.03 3.24 -1.03
N ASP A 177 18.82 4.05 -1.75
CA ASP A 177 19.71 5.03 -1.11
C ASP A 177 18.94 6.02 -0.22
N SER A 178 17.70 6.39 -0.59
CA SER A 178 16.82 7.28 0.19
C SER A 178 16.50 6.76 1.60
N CYS A 179 16.69 5.47 1.87
CA CYS A 179 16.55 4.85 3.19
C CYS A 179 17.80 5.00 4.08
N TYR A 180 18.93 5.41 3.52
CA TYR A 180 20.23 5.51 4.20
C TYR A 180 20.79 6.93 4.11
N MET A 181 20.86 7.61 5.24
CA MET A 181 21.27 9.02 5.32
C MET A 181 22.57 9.32 4.56
N GLU A 182 23.66 8.59 4.85
CA GLU A 182 24.96 8.83 4.22
C GLU A 182 24.93 8.57 2.71
N ARG A 183 24.31 7.48 2.25
CA ARG A 183 24.21 7.15 0.82
C ARG A 183 23.39 8.20 0.08
N PHE A 184 22.26 8.61 0.65
CA PHE A 184 21.40 9.61 0.04
C PHE A 184 22.05 10.98 -0.04
N PHE A 185 22.64 11.46 1.05
CA PHE A 185 23.36 12.74 1.07
C PHE A 185 24.48 12.73 0.03
N ASN A 186 25.33 11.71 0.01
CA ASN A 186 26.40 11.61 -0.98
C ASN A 186 25.86 11.61 -2.42
N ARG A 187 24.76 10.90 -2.70
CA ARG A 187 24.11 10.91 -4.02
C ARG A 187 23.59 12.31 -4.39
N VAL A 188 22.95 13.02 -3.46
CA VAL A 188 22.41 14.37 -3.70
C VAL A 188 23.52 15.40 -3.87
N MET A 189 24.59 15.30 -3.08
CA MET A 189 25.72 16.23 -3.17
C MET A 189 26.47 16.15 -4.50
N ASP A 190 26.45 15.00 -5.18
CA ASP A 190 27.00 14.80 -6.51
C ASP A 190 26.14 15.41 -7.64
N LEU A 191 24.90 15.85 -7.35
CA LEU A 191 24.00 16.38 -8.38
C LEU A 191 24.50 17.72 -8.94
N PRO A 192 24.30 17.98 -10.25
CA PRO A 192 24.67 19.23 -10.91
C PRO A 192 23.63 20.33 -10.68
N THR A 193 23.20 20.51 -9.43
CA THR A 193 22.17 21.45 -8.98
C THR A 193 22.74 22.39 -7.92
N SER A 194 22.01 23.48 -7.62
CA SER A 194 22.40 24.43 -6.59
C SER A 194 22.39 23.78 -5.19
N VAL A 195 23.03 24.43 -4.23
CA VAL A 195 23.09 23.94 -2.84
C VAL A 195 21.69 23.97 -2.19
N GLU A 196 20.88 24.97 -2.54
CA GLU A 196 19.48 25.12 -2.11
C GLU A 196 18.60 24.00 -2.69
N GLU A 197 18.75 23.67 -3.96
CA GLU A 197 18.05 22.55 -4.59
C GLU A 197 18.42 21.22 -3.94
N LYS A 198 19.69 21.03 -3.58
CA LYS A 198 20.16 19.82 -2.86
C LYS A 198 19.48 19.67 -1.51
N LEU A 199 19.35 20.77 -0.78
CA LEU A 199 18.65 20.79 0.50
C LEU A 199 17.17 20.44 0.34
N ASP A 200 16.48 21.01 -0.66
CA ASP A 200 15.07 20.70 -0.95
C ASP A 200 14.87 19.21 -1.32
N ILE A 201 15.77 18.64 -2.12
CA ILE A 201 15.76 17.22 -2.48
C ILE A 201 15.93 16.33 -1.23
N ILE A 202 16.89 16.65 -0.35
CA ILE A 202 17.11 15.91 0.90
C ILE A 202 15.86 15.96 1.77
N GLU A 203 15.30 17.15 1.97
CA GLU A 203 14.12 17.36 2.79
C GLU A 203 12.89 16.61 2.30
N ARG A 204 12.69 16.55 0.99
CA ARG A 204 11.52 15.90 0.39
C ARG A 204 11.64 14.39 0.33
N TYR A 205 12.80 13.88 -0.10
CA TYR A 205 12.90 12.48 -0.52
C TYR A 205 13.77 11.59 0.36
N TYR A 206 14.43 12.15 1.37
CA TYR A 206 14.96 11.31 2.44
C TYR A 206 13.80 10.70 3.23
N ILE A 207 13.75 9.37 3.29
CA ILE A 207 12.68 8.63 3.97
C ILE A 207 13.16 7.90 5.22
N GLY A 208 14.46 8.04 5.55
CA GLY A 208 14.99 7.57 6.82
C GLY A 208 14.60 8.43 8.01
N GLY A 209 15.02 8.01 9.20
CA GLY A 209 14.72 8.72 10.45
C GLY A 209 15.37 10.10 10.48
N ARG A 210 14.55 11.15 10.66
CA ARG A 210 14.97 12.54 10.84
C ARG A 210 15.27 12.80 12.31
N THR A 211 16.42 12.28 12.75
CA THR A 211 16.89 12.35 14.14
C THR A 211 17.87 13.50 14.33
N LYS A 212 18.38 13.69 15.56
CA LYS A 212 19.48 14.62 15.84
C LYS A 212 20.72 14.40 14.95
N GLN A 213 20.96 13.15 14.54
CA GLN A 213 22.07 12.82 13.62
C GLN A 213 21.82 13.36 12.21
N PHE A 214 20.56 13.45 11.78
CA PHE A 214 20.18 14.06 10.50
C PHE A 214 20.51 15.56 10.49
N GLY A 215 20.08 16.33 11.49
CA GLY A 215 20.42 17.75 11.54
C GLY A 215 21.92 17.97 11.71
N LYS A 216 22.63 17.14 12.49
CA LYS A 216 24.10 17.18 12.54
C LYS A 216 24.74 17.05 11.15
N CYS A 217 24.25 16.14 10.32
CA CYS A 217 24.72 15.98 8.94
C CYS A 217 24.40 17.22 8.10
N MET A 218 23.21 17.82 8.28
CA MET A 218 22.81 19.05 7.60
C MET A 218 23.74 20.22 7.92
N TYR A 219 24.03 20.50 9.20
CA TYR A 219 24.97 21.55 9.62
C TYR A 219 26.40 21.33 9.13
N GLN A 220 26.83 20.07 8.98
CA GLN A 220 28.16 19.76 8.47
C GLN A 220 28.26 19.93 6.95
N THR A 221 27.12 19.88 6.25
CA THR A 221 27.05 19.88 4.79
C THR A 221 26.72 21.26 4.23
N PHE A 222 25.84 22.00 4.91
CA PHE A 222 25.30 23.28 4.46
C PHE A 222 25.78 24.43 5.36
N SER A 223 26.00 25.61 4.78
CA SER A 223 26.34 26.80 5.56
C SER A 223 25.13 27.33 6.34
N ASP A 224 25.39 28.12 7.39
CA ASP A 224 24.35 28.73 8.20
C ASP A 224 23.42 29.62 7.36
N GLU A 225 23.91 30.27 6.31
CA GLU A 225 23.09 31.08 5.41
C GLU A 225 22.06 30.25 4.65
N ILE A 226 22.44 29.06 4.17
CA ILE A 226 21.55 28.14 3.45
C ILE A 226 20.51 27.56 4.39
N ILE A 227 20.93 27.16 5.58
CA ILE A 227 20.04 26.65 6.63
C ILE A 227 19.03 27.71 7.05
N ASP A 228 19.47 28.96 7.25
CA ASP A 228 18.61 30.09 7.55
C ASP A 228 17.60 30.35 6.42
N ALA A 229 18.07 30.30 5.17
CA ALA A 229 17.22 30.51 3.99
C ALA A 229 16.12 29.43 3.87
N TYR A 230 16.37 28.23 4.39
CA TYR A 230 15.37 27.16 4.46
C TYR A 230 14.35 27.36 5.59
N TRP A 231 14.80 27.74 6.79
CA TRP A 231 13.92 27.86 7.96
C TRP A 231 13.13 29.17 8.03
N LYS A 232 13.72 30.31 7.62
CA LYS A 232 13.04 31.62 7.69
C LYS A 232 11.68 31.63 6.97
N PRO A 233 11.55 31.14 5.72
CA PRO A 233 10.26 31.12 5.03
C PRO A 233 9.24 30.19 5.70
N GLN A 234 9.68 29.12 6.36
CA GLN A 234 8.78 28.20 7.04
C GLN A 234 8.13 28.84 8.26
N PHE A 235 8.84 29.68 9.02
CA PHE A 235 8.26 30.40 10.17
C PHE A 235 7.56 31.71 9.79
N SER A 236 7.78 32.22 8.57
CA SER A 236 7.26 33.50 8.12
C SER A 236 5.73 33.51 8.03
N GLY A 237 5.09 34.48 8.71
CA GLY A 237 3.65 34.71 8.62
C GLY A 237 2.78 33.64 9.27
N ILE A 238 3.36 32.80 10.13
CA ILE A 238 2.62 31.80 10.90
C ILE A 238 2.31 32.36 12.29
N GLU A 239 1.06 32.20 12.71
CA GLU A 239 0.61 32.55 14.05
C GLU A 239 1.21 31.61 15.10
N ILE A 240 1.82 32.19 16.13
CA ILE A 240 2.28 31.48 17.32
C ILE A 240 1.07 30.77 17.97
N ASP A 241 1.29 29.58 18.52
CA ASP A 241 0.24 28.70 19.08
C ASP A 241 -0.71 28.06 18.04
N SER A 242 -0.51 28.30 16.73
CA SER A 242 -1.22 27.54 15.70
C SER A 242 -0.69 26.11 15.59
N TYR A 243 -1.55 25.19 15.18
CA TYR A 243 -1.13 23.80 14.89
C TYR A 243 0.03 23.71 13.90
N LYS A 244 0.04 24.60 12.88
CA LYS A 244 1.11 24.67 11.90
C LYS A 244 2.43 25.14 12.50
N PHE A 245 2.38 26.09 13.43
CA PHE A 245 3.56 26.54 14.17
C PHE A 245 4.14 25.40 15.00
N GLU A 246 3.30 24.69 15.78
CA GLU A 246 3.73 23.54 16.56
C GLU A 246 4.42 22.47 15.70
N ASP A 247 3.86 22.14 14.54
CA ASP A 247 4.39 21.13 13.62
C ASP A 247 5.80 21.49 13.11
N ILE A 248 6.02 22.76 12.75
CA ILE A 248 7.32 23.23 12.27
C ILE A 248 8.35 23.28 13.40
N VAL A 249 7.96 23.68 14.61
CA VAL A 249 8.87 23.67 15.76
C VAL A 249 9.23 22.25 16.19
N GLU A 250 8.26 21.32 16.18
CA GLU A 250 8.51 19.89 16.39
C GLU A 250 9.51 19.36 15.35
N LYS A 251 9.31 19.69 14.07
CA LYS A 251 10.25 19.34 12.99
C LYS A 251 11.65 19.88 13.26
N TYR A 252 11.76 21.17 13.60
CA TYR A 252 13.03 21.85 13.92
C TYR A 252 13.76 21.15 15.07
N TYR A 253 13.06 20.89 16.17
CA TYR A 253 13.60 20.19 17.33
C TYR A 253 14.05 18.77 17.01
N ARG A 254 13.23 18.00 16.28
CA ARG A 254 13.52 16.59 15.93
C ARG A 254 14.78 16.43 15.10
N TYR A 255 15.07 17.42 14.25
CA TYR A 255 16.30 17.42 13.47
C TYR A 255 17.53 17.65 14.36
N GLY A 256 17.33 18.10 15.59
CA GLY A 256 18.39 18.36 16.57
C GLY A 256 18.91 19.79 16.52
N PHE A 257 18.15 20.72 15.94
CA PHE A 257 18.48 22.14 16.02
C PHE A 257 18.32 22.64 17.45
N ARG A 258 19.17 23.58 17.85
CA ARG A 258 19.11 24.17 19.19
C ARG A 258 17.89 25.07 19.29
N MET A 259 17.09 24.87 20.33
CA MET A 259 15.89 25.68 20.56
C MET A 259 16.22 27.15 20.82
N ASP A 260 17.38 27.46 21.42
CA ASP A 260 17.85 28.84 21.60
C ASP A 260 17.96 29.59 20.25
N ASP A 261 18.32 28.87 19.18
CA ASP A 261 18.50 29.46 17.85
C ASP A 261 17.16 29.71 17.14
N LEU A 262 16.03 29.20 17.68
CA LEU A 262 14.70 29.44 17.13
C LEU A 262 14.32 30.93 17.17
N THR A 263 14.87 31.68 18.11
CA THR A 263 14.70 33.15 18.25
C THR A 263 15.22 33.92 17.03
N ARG A 264 16.04 33.30 16.18
CA ARG A 264 16.45 33.86 14.87
C ARG A 264 15.31 33.92 13.85
N TYR A 265 14.26 33.13 14.05
CA TYR A 265 13.15 32.98 13.11
C TYR A 265 11.81 33.41 13.69
N VAL A 266 11.65 33.34 15.02
CA VAL A 266 10.40 33.59 15.72
C VAL A 266 10.62 34.65 16.79
N VAL A 267 9.73 35.65 16.82
CA VAL A 267 9.68 36.65 17.89
C VAL A 267 8.51 36.32 18.81
N PHE A 268 8.80 35.97 20.06
CA PHE A 268 7.80 35.65 21.07
C PHE A 268 7.35 36.90 21.82
N ASP A 269 6.09 36.94 22.29
CA ASP A 269 5.59 38.09 23.07
C ASP A 269 6.30 38.24 24.42
N SER A 270 6.83 37.14 24.98
CA SER A 270 7.58 37.13 26.24
C SER A 270 8.49 35.91 26.36
N GLU A 271 9.58 36.06 27.13
CA GLU A 271 10.50 34.96 27.47
C GLU A 271 9.78 33.80 28.21
N GLU A 272 8.75 34.12 28.99
CA GLU A 272 7.94 33.12 29.69
C GLU A 272 7.12 32.27 28.71
N LYS A 273 6.49 32.90 27.69
CA LYS A 273 5.76 32.18 26.65
C LYS A 273 6.68 31.30 25.81
N GLU A 274 7.87 31.79 25.48
CA GLU A 274 8.90 31.01 24.80
C GLU A 274 9.24 29.74 25.58
N LYS A 275 9.61 29.87 26.86
CA LYS A 275 9.98 28.73 27.72
C LYS A 275 8.85 27.72 27.86
N GLN A 276 7.61 28.18 28.04
CA GLN A 276 6.45 27.31 28.17
C GLN A 276 6.21 26.51 26.89
N MET A 277 6.24 27.15 25.72
CA MET A 277 6.01 26.47 24.45
C MET A 277 7.13 25.48 24.10
N ILE A 278 8.40 25.87 24.28
CA ILE A 278 9.54 24.98 24.06
C ILE A 278 9.44 23.74 24.96
N SER A 279 9.13 23.94 26.26
CA SER A 279 9.00 22.83 27.22
C SER A 279 7.86 21.88 26.85
N TYR A 280 6.72 22.43 26.41
CA TYR A 280 5.58 21.64 25.94
C TYR A 280 5.95 20.77 24.74
N ILE A 281 6.61 21.34 23.73
CA ILE A 281 6.99 20.61 22.50
C ILE A 281 8.02 19.52 22.80
N ILE A 282 9.04 19.80 23.63
CA ILE A 282 10.01 18.80 24.04
C ILE A 282 9.31 17.62 24.71
N LYS A 283 8.43 17.90 25.68
CA LYS A 283 7.67 16.87 26.39
C LYS A 283 6.80 16.04 25.43
N LYS A 284 6.09 16.70 24.51
CA LYS A 284 5.27 16.06 23.47
C LYS A 284 6.10 15.13 22.58
N CYS A 285 7.27 15.60 22.13
CA CYS A 285 8.19 14.80 21.33
C CYS A 285 8.68 13.56 22.10
N GLU A 286 9.08 13.71 23.36
CA GLU A 286 9.54 12.60 24.21
C GLU A 286 8.42 11.57 24.52
N GLU A 287 7.18 12.03 24.66
CA GLU A 287 6.02 11.14 24.79
C GLU A 287 5.76 10.38 23.48
N THR A 288 5.85 11.05 22.34
CA THR A 288 5.70 10.41 21.03
C THR A 288 6.83 9.43 20.75
N ASP A 289 8.08 9.76 21.10
CA ASP A 289 9.23 8.85 20.93
C ASP A 289 9.08 7.60 21.80
N ARG A 290 8.63 7.74 23.06
CA ARG A 290 8.30 6.58 23.91
C ARG A 290 7.16 5.75 23.34
N PHE A 291 6.14 6.40 22.77
CA PHE A 291 5.03 5.71 22.12
C PHE A 291 5.50 4.97 20.86
N ILE A 292 6.30 5.60 19.99
CA ILE A 292 6.88 4.97 18.80
C ILE A 292 7.81 3.82 19.20
N GLN A 293 8.67 4.00 20.20
CA GLN A 293 9.54 2.92 20.69
C GLN A 293 8.73 1.73 21.18
N LYS A 294 7.67 1.97 21.95
CA LYS A 294 6.74 0.92 22.38
C LYS A 294 6.03 0.28 21.17
N LEU A 295 5.59 1.08 20.21
CA LEU A 295 5.02 0.59 18.96
C LEU A 295 6.03 -0.21 18.13
N ASP A 296 7.32 0.13 18.13
CA ASP A 296 8.38 -0.59 17.41
C ASP A 296 8.73 -1.91 18.10
N GLU A 297 8.80 -1.92 19.42
CA GLU A 297 8.88 -3.13 20.24
C GLU A 297 7.67 -4.06 19.98
N ASP A 298 6.47 -3.47 19.84
CA ASP A 298 5.25 -4.18 19.48
C ASP A 298 5.19 -4.53 17.95
N ARG A 299 5.79 -3.73 17.06
CA ARG A 299 5.80 -3.92 15.58
C ARG A 299 6.86 -4.91 15.10
N ILE A 300 7.89 -5.20 15.91
CA ILE A 300 8.65 -6.45 15.78
C ILE A 300 7.70 -7.66 15.84
N THR A 301 6.47 -7.48 16.36
CA THR A 301 5.42 -8.50 16.38
C THR A 301 4.32 -8.34 15.31
N TYR A 302 4.16 -7.17 14.65
CA TYR A 302 3.04 -6.94 13.74
C TYR A 302 3.37 -6.06 12.53
N GLY A 303 3.63 -6.73 11.40
CA GLY A 303 3.74 -6.11 10.10
C GLY A 303 2.41 -6.12 9.35
N ILE A 304 1.54 -5.14 9.63
CA ILE A 304 0.50 -4.74 8.67
C ILE A 304 1.25 -4.23 7.43
N GLY A 305 1.02 -4.86 6.28
CA GLY A 305 1.58 -4.44 5.00
C GLY A 305 1.78 -5.58 4.00
N VAL A 306 2.24 -6.75 4.44
CA VAL A 306 2.23 -8.00 3.63
C VAL A 306 2.14 -9.15 4.60
N MET A 307 0.94 -9.62 4.83
CA MET A 307 0.79 -10.94 5.39
C MET A 307 0.73 -11.86 4.19
N ASP A 308 1.84 -12.51 3.84
CA ASP A 308 1.68 -13.77 3.12
C ASP A 308 0.74 -14.67 3.96
N VAL A 309 0.11 -15.66 3.33
CA VAL A 309 -0.90 -16.48 4.00
C VAL A 309 -0.37 -17.08 5.31
N GLU A 310 0.94 -17.34 5.40
CA GLU A 310 1.58 -17.90 6.59
C GLU A 310 1.71 -16.88 7.73
N CYS A 311 2.04 -15.63 7.41
CA CYS A 311 2.00 -14.53 8.36
C CYS A 311 0.58 -14.30 8.89
N VAL A 312 -0.46 -14.42 8.03
CA VAL A 312 -1.87 -14.39 8.47
C VAL A 312 -2.16 -15.49 9.46
N LYS A 313 -1.79 -16.72 9.12
CA LYS A 313 -1.99 -17.87 10.01
C LYS A 313 -1.25 -17.72 11.34
N ASN A 314 -0.03 -17.17 11.33
CA ASN A 314 0.73 -16.94 12.56
C ASN A 314 0.09 -15.85 13.44
N ILE A 315 -0.46 -14.79 12.85
CA ILE A 315 -1.22 -13.77 13.58
C ILE A 315 -2.49 -14.37 14.18
N ILE A 316 -3.25 -15.13 13.39
CA ILE A 316 -4.46 -15.81 13.88
C ILE A 316 -4.13 -16.80 15.00
N LYS A 317 -3.07 -17.59 14.86
CA LYS A 317 -2.63 -18.55 15.89
C LYS A 317 -2.27 -17.86 17.20
N ARG A 318 -1.64 -16.69 17.14
CA ARG A 318 -1.15 -15.98 18.34
C ARG A 318 -2.22 -15.09 18.98
N PHE A 319 -3.10 -14.48 18.17
CA PHE A 319 -3.99 -13.42 18.63
C PHE A 319 -5.46 -13.65 18.29
N GLY A 320 -5.76 -14.62 17.43
CA GLY A 320 -7.07 -14.85 16.87
C GLY A 320 -7.36 -13.98 15.64
N ILE A 321 -8.58 -14.09 15.14
CA ILE A 321 -9.14 -13.27 14.07
C ILE A 321 -9.41 -11.86 14.60
N MET A 322 -8.57 -10.93 14.17
CA MET A 322 -8.60 -9.51 14.58
C MET A 322 -9.19 -8.56 13.53
N GLU A 323 -9.38 -9.01 12.28
CA GLU A 323 -9.93 -8.20 11.18
C GLU A 323 -10.86 -9.02 10.27
N ASN A 324 -11.82 -8.38 9.58
CA ASN A 324 -12.76 -9.07 8.69
C ASN A 324 -12.04 -9.82 7.56
N ALA A 325 -10.93 -9.28 7.05
CA ALA A 325 -10.14 -9.93 6.01
C ALA A 325 -9.56 -11.30 6.45
N HIS A 326 -9.46 -11.55 7.75
CA HIS A 326 -8.97 -12.82 8.30
C HIS A 326 -10.02 -13.93 8.28
N PHE A 327 -11.31 -13.61 8.17
CA PHE A 327 -12.41 -14.58 8.21
C PHE A 327 -12.25 -15.73 7.22
N ARG A 328 -11.72 -15.45 6.03
CA ARG A 328 -11.47 -16.47 5.01
C ARG A 328 -10.41 -17.51 5.41
N PHE A 329 -9.58 -17.21 6.41
CA PHE A 329 -8.55 -18.11 6.94
C PHE A 329 -8.95 -18.78 8.26
N TYR A 330 -10.20 -18.61 8.71
CA TYR A 330 -10.72 -19.24 9.92
C TYR A 330 -10.55 -20.75 9.89
N GLN A 331 -10.10 -21.29 11.02
CA GLN A 331 -10.11 -22.70 11.33
C GLN A 331 -10.95 -22.96 12.59
N PRO A 332 -11.60 -24.13 12.70
CA PRO A 332 -12.33 -24.50 13.92
C PRO A 332 -11.44 -24.36 15.16
N GLY A 333 -11.94 -23.61 16.15
CA GLY A 333 -11.23 -23.32 17.40
C GLY A 333 -10.44 -22.01 17.42
N ASP A 334 -10.32 -21.31 16.29
CA ASP A 334 -9.74 -19.97 16.28
C ASP A 334 -10.55 -19.00 17.13
N LYS A 335 -9.85 -18.18 17.94
CA LYS A 335 -10.48 -17.11 18.70
C LYS A 335 -10.85 -15.98 17.76
N ILE A 336 -12.07 -15.46 17.84
CA ILE A 336 -12.51 -14.29 17.08
C ILE A 336 -12.69 -13.12 18.04
N HIS A 337 -12.22 -11.94 17.65
CA HIS A 337 -12.42 -10.74 18.45
C HIS A 337 -13.93 -10.48 18.67
N PRO A 338 -14.40 -10.17 19.89
CA PRO A 338 -15.84 -10.06 20.19
C PRO A 338 -16.64 -9.13 19.28
N ILE A 339 -16.08 -7.97 18.91
CA ILE A 339 -16.72 -7.04 17.97
C ILE A 339 -16.94 -7.70 16.61
N LEU A 340 -15.99 -8.51 16.15
CA LEU A 340 -16.10 -9.23 14.88
C LEU A 340 -17.11 -10.37 14.95
N MET A 341 -17.27 -11.01 16.11
CA MET A 341 -18.34 -11.99 16.33
C MET A 341 -19.73 -11.34 16.21
N GLN A 342 -19.91 -10.12 16.75
CA GLN A 342 -21.15 -9.36 16.59
C GLN A 342 -21.43 -9.04 15.12
N VAL A 343 -20.42 -8.55 14.39
CA VAL A 343 -20.53 -8.26 12.96
C VAL A 343 -20.92 -9.52 12.20
N LEU A 344 -20.21 -10.62 12.42
CA LEU A 344 -20.46 -11.88 11.73
C LEU A 344 -21.86 -12.44 12.00
N GLY A 345 -22.33 -12.39 13.26
CA GLY A 345 -23.67 -12.80 13.64
C GLY A 345 -24.77 -11.89 13.08
N SER A 346 -24.53 -10.59 13.02
CA SER A 346 -25.45 -9.62 12.40
C SER A 346 -25.57 -9.85 10.89
N ASP A 347 -24.45 -9.97 10.19
CA ASP A 347 -24.42 -10.22 8.75
C ASP A 347 -25.05 -11.57 8.42
N ARG A 348 -24.82 -12.59 9.26
CA ARG A 348 -25.47 -13.90 9.14
C ARG A 348 -26.99 -13.81 9.31
N LYS A 349 -27.48 -13.04 10.28
CA LYS A 349 -28.91 -12.81 10.49
C LYS A 349 -29.56 -12.13 9.28
N THR A 350 -28.88 -11.16 8.67
CA THR A 350 -29.36 -10.52 7.43
C THR A 350 -29.41 -11.51 6.27
N HIS A 351 -28.41 -12.39 6.15
CA HIS A 351 -28.39 -13.47 5.16
C HIS A 351 -29.60 -14.40 5.30
N ASP A 352 -29.86 -14.88 6.52
CA ASP A 352 -31.00 -15.76 6.80
C ASP A 352 -32.35 -15.05 6.55
N PHE A 353 -32.47 -13.77 6.91
CA PHE A 353 -33.66 -12.98 6.62
C PHE A 353 -33.96 -12.88 5.11
N ILE A 354 -32.94 -12.72 4.26
CA ILE A 354 -33.12 -12.65 2.80
C ILE A 354 -33.66 -13.97 2.26
N LEU A 355 -33.21 -15.11 2.80
CA LEU A 355 -33.69 -16.43 2.37
C LEU A 355 -35.17 -16.68 2.73
N GLU A 356 -35.64 -16.06 3.81
CA GLU A 356 -37.01 -16.19 4.31
C GLU A 356 -37.96 -15.11 3.77
N TYR A 357 -37.43 -14.02 3.19
CA TYR A 357 -38.24 -12.92 2.67
C TYR A 357 -39.04 -13.38 1.43
N GLU A 358 -40.36 -13.27 1.49
CA GLU A 358 -41.31 -13.88 0.52
C GLU A 358 -40.94 -13.65 -0.95
N VAL A 359 -40.63 -12.40 -1.31
CA VAL A 359 -40.26 -12.01 -2.69
C VAL A 359 -38.97 -12.69 -3.14
N GLU A 360 -38.00 -12.83 -2.23
CA GLU A 360 -36.71 -13.46 -2.51
C GLU A 360 -36.86 -14.98 -2.56
N ARG A 361 -37.68 -15.57 -1.67
CA ARG A 361 -37.99 -17.00 -1.69
C ARG A 361 -38.66 -17.43 -2.99
N GLU A 362 -39.62 -16.66 -3.50
CA GLU A 362 -40.21 -16.91 -4.82
C GLU A 362 -39.16 -16.90 -5.94
N GLN A 363 -38.20 -15.98 -5.87
CA GLN A 363 -37.13 -15.87 -6.86
C GLN A 363 -36.17 -17.06 -6.78
N ILE A 364 -35.78 -17.46 -5.57
CA ILE A 364 -34.98 -18.67 -5.31
C ILE A 364 -35.69 -19.88 -5.89
N ASP A 365 -36.96 -20.10 -5.58
CA ASP A 365 -37.73 -21.26 -6.06
C ASP A 365 -37.84 -21.29 -7.60
N ARG A 366 -37.91 -20.12 -8.25
CA ARG A 366 -37.86 -20.02 -9.72
C ARG A 366 -36.49 -20.38 -10.28
N LEU A 367 -35.41 -19.94 -9.65
CA LEU A 367 -34.03 -20.23 -10.08
C LEU A 367 -33.64 -21.69 -9.82
N MET A 368 -34.13 -22.28 -8.74
CA MET A 368 -33.93 -23.69 -8.41
C MET A 368 -34.56 -24.64 -9.45
N LYS A 369 -35.56 -24.18 -10.22
CA LYS A 369 -36.14 -24.96 -11.34
C LYS A 369 -35.31 -24.91 -12.63
N LYS A 370 -34.32 -24.03 -12.71
CA LYS A 370 -33.41 -23.93 -13.86
C LYS A 370 -32.23 -24.89 -13.72
N ASP A 371 -31.45 -25.06 -14.79
CA ASP A 371 -30.20 -25.79 -14.73
C ASP A 371 -29.12 -25.05 -13.91
N ALA A 372 -28.05 -25.76 -13.55
CA ALA A 372 -26.96 -25.20 -12.76
C ALA A 372 -26.26 -24.03 -13.46
N LYS A 373 -26.11 -24.10 -14.79
CA LYS A 373 -25.50 -23.03 -15.58
C LYS A 373 -26.27 -21.72 -15.43
N SER A 374 -27.60 -21.76 -15.59
CA SER A 374 -28.48 -20.60 -15.42
C SER A 374 -28.38 -19.98 -14.02
N ARG A 375 -28.14 -20.81 -12.99
CA ARG A 375 -27.92 -20.34 -11.62
C ARG A 375 -26.56 -19.66 -11.46
N CYS A 376 -25.52 -20.21 -12.07
CA CYS A 376 -24.18 -19.61 -12.08
C CYS A 376 -24.14 -18.30 -12.86
N GLU A 377 -24.78 -18.25 -14.04
CA GLU A 377 -24.99 -17.03 -14.83
C GLU A 377 -25.69 -15.96 -13.99
N TRP A 378 -26.79 -16.33 -13.32
CA TRP A 378 -27.53 -15.40 -12.47
C TRP A 378 -26.65 -14.79 -11.38
N ILE A 379 -25.84 -15.59 -10.68
CA ILE A 379 -24.93 -15.08 -9.65
C ILE A 379 -23.87 -14.15 -10.26
N SER A 380 -23.26 -14.55 -11.39
CA SER A 380 -22.23 -13.74 -12.06
C SER A 380 -22.77 -12.37 -12.46
N GLU A 381 -23.96 -12.33 -13.07
CA GLU A 381 -24.62 -11.12 -13.55
C GLU A 381 -25.10 -10.20 -12.41
N ASN A 382 -25.45 -10.77 -11.26
CA ASN A 382 -25.92 -10.01 -10.09
C ASN A 382 -24.78 -9.61 -9.14
N ASN A 383 -23.54 -10.03 -9.41
CA ASN A 383 -22.40 -9.59 -8.62
C ASN A 383 -21.97 -8.16 -8.96
N ARG A 384 -22.39 -7.22 -8.12
CA ARG A 384 -22.07 -5.79 -8.28
C ARG A 384 -20.90 -5.31 -7.42
N TYR A 385 -20.59 -6.00 -6.33
CA TYR A 385 -19.73 -5.45 -5.28
C TYR A 385 -18.58 -6.35 -4.84
N ILE A 386 -18.72 -7.67 -4.98
CA ILE A 386 -17.78 -8.62 -4.38
C ILE A 386 -16.81 -9.11 -5.44
N LEU A 387 -15.59 -8.59 -5.41
CA LEU A 387 -14.55 -9.12 -6.28
C LEU A 387 -13.99 -10.43 -5.69
N LEU A 388 -13.97 -11.47 -6.51
CA LEU A 388 -13.53 -12.83 -6.19
C LEU A 388 -12.45 -13.29 -7.18
N ARG A 389 -11.63 -14.27 -6.78
CA ARG A 389 -10.65 -14.90 -7.67
C ARG A 389 -11.32 -15.83 -8.66
N ASP A 390 -10.64 -16.10 -9.77
CA ASP A 390 -10.97 -17.18 -10.69
C ASP A 390 -11.19 -18.52 -9.97
N ILE A 391 -10.31 -18.90 -9.05
CA ILE A 391 -10.44 -20.13 -8.26
C ILE A 391 -11.62 -20.12 -7.28
N ASP A 392 -12.03 -18.94 -6.81
CA ASP A 392 -13.17 -18.82 -5.90
C ASP A 392 -14.49 -18.98 -6.69
N TRP A 393 -14.54 -18.44 -7.90
CA TRP A 393 -15.66 -18.64 -8.82
C TRP A 393 -15.78 -20.09 -9.27
N ASP A 394 -14.67 -20.72 -9.66
CA ASP A 394 -14.61 -22.14 -10.02
C ASP A 394 -15.18 -23.02 -8.89
N HIS A 395 -14.78 -22.75 -7.65
CA HIS A 395 -15.33 -23.43 -6.47
C HIS A 395 -16.84 -23.24 -6.32
N ILE A 396 -17.34 -22.00 -6.40
CA ILE A 396 -18.77 -21.70 -6.25
C ILE A 396 -19.60 -22.39 -7.35
N TYR A 397 -19.15 -22.31 -8.61
CA TYR A 397 -19.87 -22.93 -9.73
C TYR A 397 -19.86 -24.45 -9.63
N THR A 398 -18.71 -25.04 -9.27
CA THR A 398 -18.59 -26.47 -8.99
C THR A 398 -19.54 -26.92 -7.87
N ASP A 399 -19.70 -26.14 -6.80
CA ASP A 399 -20.62 -26.47 -5.71
C ASP A 399 -22.09 -26.40 -6.17
N ILE A 400 -22.47 -25.43 -7.00
CA ILE A 400 -23.84 -25.29 -7.53
C ILE A 400 -24.20 -26.38 -8.55
N GLU A 401 -23.21 -26.82 -9.34
CA GLU A 401 -23.37 -27.90 -10.32
C GLU A 401 -23.53 -29.25 -9.65
N ASN A 402 -22.75 -29.52 -8.60
CA ASN A 402 -22.77 -30.79 -7.90
C ASN A 402 -23.84 -30.88 -6.82
N ASN A 403 -24.23 -29.75 -6.22
CA ASN A 403 -25.23 -29.67 -5.18
C ASN A 403 -26.19 -28.51 -5.46
N GLN A 404 -27.37 -28.83 -5.96
CA GLN A 404 -28.38 -27.81 -6.27
C GLN A 404 -28.75 -26.94 -5.05
N GLU A 405 -28.77 -27.50 -3.84
CA GLU A 405 -29.14 -26.77 -2.61
C GLU A 405 -28.07 -25.74 -2.20
N SER A 406 -26.82 -25.87 -2.66
CA SER A 406 -25.76 -24.90 -2.36
C SER A 406 -26.06 -23.52 -2.94
N PHE A 407 -26.87 -23.42 -3.98
CA PHE A 407 -27.30 -22.14 -4.55
C PHE A 407 -27.92 -21.20 -3.52
N GLU A 408 -28.72 -21.75 -2.59
CA GLU A 408 -29.37 -20.94 -1.53
C GLU A 408 -28.33 -20.31 -0.60
N ARG A 409 -27.18 -20.96 -0.36
CA ARG A 409 -26.10 -20.36 0.42
C ARG A 409 -25.57 -19.09 -0.26
N TYR A 410 -25.36 -19.13 -1.57
CA TYR A 410 -24.70 -18.04 -2.29
C TYR A 410 -25.64 -16.88 -2.60
N TYR A 411 -26.92 -17.17 -2.86
CA TYR A 411 -27.90 -16.19 -3.33
C TYR A 411 -27.91 -14.85 -2.58
N PRO A 412 -27.97 -14.80 -1.23
CA PRO A 412 -28.12 -13.52 -0.52
C PRO A 412 -26.93 -12.58 -0.65
N PHE A 413 -25.72 -13.09 -0.87
CA PHE A 413 -24.51 -12.26 -1.00
C PHE A 413 -24.54 -11.36 -2.25
N PHE A 414 -25.38 -11.71 -3.22
CA PHE A 414 -25.58 -10.96 -4.46
C PHE A 414 -26.88 -10.14 -4.47
N ARG A 415 -27.59 -10.11 -3.32
CA ARG A 415 -28.76 -9.27 -3.08
C ARG A 415 -28.47 -8.07 -2.19
N VAL A 416 -27.41 -8.15 -1.38
CA VAL A 416 -27.04 -7.09 -0.44
C VAL A 416 -26.21 -6.00 -1.09
N GLU A 417 -26.50 -4.76 -0.74
CA GLU A 417 -25.64 -3.62 -1.06
C GLU A 417 -24.43 -3.62 -0.11
N VAL A 418 -23.23 -3.75 -0.66
CA VAL A 418 -21.99 -3.75 0.13
C VAL A 418 -21.46 -2.33 0.25
N LYS A 419 -21.68 -1.71 1.43
CA LYS A 419 -21.37 -0.29 1.67
C LYS A 419 -19.97 -0.02 2.24
N SER A 420 -19.22 -1.06 2.60
CA SER A 420 -17.86 -0.89 3.15
C SER A 420 -16.93 -2.07 2.79
N PRO A 421 -15.61 -1.86 2.79
CA PRO A 421 -14.63 -2.93 2.59
C PRO A 421 -14.75 -4.07 3.61
N GLY A 422 -15.11 -3.74 4.85
CA GLY A 422 -15.29 -4.74 5.91
C GLY A 422 -16.46 -5.68 5.64
N VAL A 423 -17.60 -5.16 5.14
CA VAL A 423 -18.74 -6.00 4.75
C VAL A 423 -18.35 -6.92 3.58
N ALA A 424 -17.62 -6.41 2.59
CA ALA A 424 -17.14 -7.22 1.48
C ALA A 424 -16.28 -8.41 1.98
N ASP A 425 -15.39 -8.15 2.94
CA ASP A 425 -14.52 -9.17 3.53
C ASP A 425 -15.31 -10.20 4.36
N THR A 426 -16.36 -9.78 5.10
CA THR A 426 -17.27 -10.72 5.77
C THR A 426 -18.00 -11.60 4.76
N CYS A 427 -18.56 -11.03 3.68
CA CYS A 427 -19.22 -11.81 2.63
C CYS A 427 -18.28 -12.85 2.03
N ARG A 428 -17.04 -12.46 1.71
CA ARG A 428 -16.00 -13.39 1.21
C ARG A 428 -15.69 -14.50 2.21
N GLY A 429 -15.58 -14.17 3.50
CA GLY A 429 -15.40 -15.16 4.56
C GLY A 429 -16.53 -16.19 4.57
N LEU A 430 -17.78 -15.75 4.61
CA LEU A 430 -18.94 -16.63 4.66
C LEU A 430 -19.16 -17.45 3.35
N MET A 431 -18.82 -16.86 2.20
CA MET A 431 -18.93 -17.54 0.91
C MET A 431 -17.86 -18.61 0.72
N LEU A 432 -16.63 -18.35 1.15
CA LEU A 432 -15.46 -19.15 0.78
C LEU A 432 -14.92 -20.03 1.92
N ASN A 433 -15.43 -19.88 3.14
CA ASN A 433 -15.01 -20.68 4.29
C ASN A 433 -16.24 -21.36 4.93
N ASP A 434 -16.37 -22.66 4.69
CA ASP A 434 -17.50 -23.46 5.14
C ASP A 434 -17.60 -23.56 6.67
N ASP A 435 -16.45 -23.68 7.34
CA ASP A 435 -16.42 -23.80 8.79
C ASP A 435 -16.85 -22.48 9.45
N LEU A 436 -16.40 -21.35 8.91
CA LEU A 436 -16.87 -20.03 9.35
C LEU A 436 -18.36 -19.86 9.07
N TYR A 437 -18.83 -20.27 7.89
CA TYR A 437 -20.24 -20.18 7.54
C TYR A 437 -21.12 -20.93 8.54
N ARG A 438 -20.75 -22.17 8.90
CA ARG A 438 -21.45 -22.96 9.93
C ARG A 438 -21.39 -22.28 11.29
N TYR A 439 -20.19 -21.87 11.72
CA TYR A 439 -19.97 -21.22 13.01
C TYR A 439 -20.76 -19.91 13.16
N SER A 440 -20.89 -19.14 12.08
CA SER A 440 -21.58 -17.84 12.11
C SER A 440 -23.03 -17.92 12.56
N LYS A 441 -23.70 -19.07 12.38
CA LYS A 441 -25.08 -19.31 12.83
C LYS A 441 -25.19 -19.30 14.36
N GLU A 442 -24.17 -19.76 15.06
CA GLU A 442 -24.11 -19.74 16.53
C GLU A 442 -23.95 -18.33 17.09
N LEU A 443 -23.56 -17.37 16.24
CA LEU A 443 -23.32 -15.98 16.62
C LEU A 443 -24.55 -15.09 16.40
N ILE A 444 -25.65 -15.61 15.85
CA ILE A 444 -26.88 -14.83 15.68
C ILE A 444 -27.39 -14.41 17.06
N GLY A 445 -27.48 -13.09 17.29
CA GLY A 445 -27.87 -12.53 18.57
C GLY A 445 -26.74 -12.43 19.60
N TYR A 446 -25.49 -12.71 19.21
CA TYR A 446 -24.32 -12.47 20.05
C TYR A 446 -24.21 -10.98 20.41
N VAL A 447 -24.13 -10.70 21.71
CA VAL A 447 -23.88 -9.35 22.25
C VAL A 447 -22.55 -9.40 22.97
N ALA A 448 -21.59 -8.58 22.56
CA ALA A 448 -20.35 -8.43 23.27
C ALA A 448 -20.65 -7.86 24.66
N GLU A 449 -20.20 -8.55 25.70
CA GLU A 449 -20.15 -7.96 27.03
C GLU A 449 -19.13 -6.82 26.99
N THR A 450 -19.63 -5.58 26.91
CA THR A 450 -18.78 -4.41 27.09
C THR A 450 -18.23 -4.46 28.51
N ARG A 451 -16.94 -4.80 28.64
CA ARG A 451 -16.23 -4.63 29.90
C ARG A 451 -16.36 -3.17 30.33
N LYS A 452 -16.89 -2.98 31.54
CA LYS A 452 -16.90 -1.71 32.28
C LYS A 452 -15.51 -1.08 32.33
#